data_AF-A0A949G4Y9-F1
#
_entry.id   AF-A0A949G4Y9-F1
#
_cell.length_a   1.000
_cell.length_b   1.000
_cell.length_c   1.000
_cell.angle_alpha   90.00
_cell.angle_beta   90.00
_cell.angle_gamma   90.00
#
_symmetry.space_group_name_H-M   'P 1'
#
loop_
_entity.id
_entity.type
_entity.pdbx_description
1 polymer ?
#
loop_
_entity_poly.entity_id
_entity_poly.type
_entity_poly.pdbx_seq_one_letter_code
_entity_poly.pdbx_strand_id
1 'polypeptide(L)'
;MTLIQELMNQAAVGGLLNTQTIKRFSPAEIRETIQSLVATEQIDLASALGDAGMSIYPHSEDMLAINSLLAMVNQSWQEAVELMDELMELQKDTTPPFTFVMMVRALRCNLEPARALEVVRRGLALYPAQLELMAEKLALDDFSESMMPMASAGQKH
;
A
#
# COMPACT_ATOMS: atom_id res chain seq x y z
N MET A 1 -12.21 -7.65 -25.77
CA MET A 1 -13.06 -7.34 -24.60
C MET A 1 -12.12 -7.08 -23.44
N THR A 2 -12.23 -5.93 -22.78
CA THR A 2 -11.34 -5.57 -21.66
C THR A 2 -11.80 -6.24 -20.37
N LEU A 3 -10.90 -6.41 -19.39
CA LEU A 3 -11.26 -7.01 -18.09
C LEU A 3 -12.38 -6.22 -17.39
N ILE A 4 -12.33 -4.88 -17.42
CA ILE A 4 -13.40 -4.04 -16.85
C ILE A 4 -14.77 -4.28 -17.51
N GLN A 5 -14.83 -4.46 -18.84
CA GLN A 5 -16.08 -4.75 -19.55
C GLN A 5 -16.64 -6.12 -19.15
N GLU A 6 -15.77 -7.13 -19.01
CA GLU A 6 -16.16 -8.47 -18.56
C GLU A 6 -16.72 -8.42 -17.13
N LEU A 7 -16.07 -7.70 -16.22
CA LEU A 7 -16.49 -7.56 -14.83
C LEU A 7 -17.84 -6.84 -14.69
N MET A 8 -18.05 -5.75 -15.44
CA MET A 8 -19.32 -5.03 -15.47
C MET A 8 -20.47 -5.89 -15.97
N ASN A 9 -20.23 -6.73 -16.98
CA ASN A 9 -21.23 -7.66 -17.46
C ASN A 9 -21.57 -8.73 -16.41
N GLN A 10 -20.56 -9.28 -15.71
CA GLN A 10 -20.78 -10.27 -14.65
C GLN A 10 -21.47 -9.69 -13.42
N ALA A 11 -21.07 -8.49 -12.98
CA ALA A 11 -21.70 -7.80 -11.85
C ALA A 11 -23.16 -7.45 -12.15
N ALA A 12 -23.49 -6.99 -13.36
CA ALA A 12 -24.85 -6.63 -13.75
C ALA A 12 -25.83 -7.82 -13.73
N VAL A 13 -25.35 -9.04 -13.91
CA VAL A 13 -26.17 -10.26 -13.85
C VAL A 13 -26.09 -10.99 -12.50
N GLY A 14 -25.43 -10.40 -11.50
CA GLY A 14 -25.23 -11.02 -10.17
C GLY A 14 -24.35 -12.27 -10.20
N GLY A 15 -23.48 -12.39 -11.22
CA GLY A 15 -22.56 -13.50 -11.37
C GLY A 15 -21.40 -13.42 -10.38
N LEU A 16 -20.93 -14.59 -9.91
CA LEU A 16 -19.70 -14.67 -9.13
C LEU A 16 -18.47 -14.47 -10.04
N LEU A 17 -17.46 -13.78 -9.52
CA LEU A 17 -16.17 -13.64 -10.21
C LEU A 17 -15.54 -15.01 -10.43
N ASN A 18 -15.30 -15.35 -11.69
CA ASN A 18 -14.65 -16.61 -12.05
C ASN A 18 -13.14 -16.43 -12.18
N THR A 19 -12.37 -17.02 -11.27
CA THR A 19 -10.90 -16.95 -11.28
C THR A 19 -10.28 -17.53 -12.54
N GLN A 20 -10.91 -18.51 -13.20
CA GLN A 20 -10.43 -19.03 -14.50
C GLN A 20 -10.56 -17.98 -15.61
N THR A 21 -11.60 -17.16 -15.55
CA THR A 21 -11.75 -16.02 -16.45
C THR A 21 -10.68 -14.98 -16.19
N ILE A 22 -10.35 -14.70 -14.93
CA ILE A 22 -9.37 -13.67 -14.56
C ILE A 22 -7.94 -14.12 -14.93
N LYS A 23 -7.63 -15.42 -14.83
CA LYS A 23 -6.31 -15.99 -15.16
C LYS A 23 -5.84 -15.73 -16.60
N ARG A 24 -6.74 -15.37 -17.52
CA ARG A 24 -6.38 -14.99 -18.90
C ARG A 24 -5.70 -13.62 -18.99
N PHE A 25 -5.80 -12.79 -17.96
CA PHE A 25 -5.22 -11.46 -17.89
C PHE A 25 -3.93 -11.46 -17.08
N SER A 26 -2.98 -10.61 -17.48
CA SER A 26 -1.73 -10.41 -16.77
C SER A 26 -1.93 -9.66 -15.45
N PRO A 27 -0.99 -9.78 -14.49
CA PRO A 27 -1.04 -8.98 -13.27
C PRO A 27 -1.13 -7.48 -13.52
N ALA A 28 -0.43 -6.94 -14.52
CA ALA A 28 -0.49 -5.53 -14.88
C ALA A 28 -1.91 -5.10 -15.34
N GLU A 29 -2.56 -5.91 -16.18
CA GLU A 29 -3.94 -5.63 -16.63
C GLU A 29 -4.95 -5.70 -15.47
N ILE A 30 -4.76 -6.63 -14.54
CA ILE A 30 -5.57 -6.73 -13.33
C ILE A 30 -5.37 -5.49 -12.47
N ARG A 31 -4.11 -5.08 -12.21
CA ARG A 31 -3.78 -3.88 -11.45
C ARG A 31 -4.45 -2.63 -12.05
N GLU A 32 -4.32 -2.42 -13.35
CA GLU A 32 -4.91 -1.25 -14.04
C GLU A 32 -6.44 -1.25 -13.97
N THR A 33 -7.05 -2.43 -14.01
CA THR A 33 -8.49 -2.56 -13.83
C THR A 33 -8.90 -2.24 -12.40
N ILE A 34 -8.18 -2.74 -11.40
CA ILE A 34 -8.41 -2.39 -9.98
C ILE A 34 -8.29 -0.87 -9.77
N GLN A 35 -7.26 -0.23 -10.32
CA GLN A 35 -7.09 1.22 -10.27
C GLN A 35 -8.29 1.96 -10.87
N SER A 36 -8.79 1.48 -12.01
CA SER A 36 -9.98 2.06 -12.65
C SER A 36 -11.23 1.90 -11.79
N LEU A 37 -11.42 0.73 -11.15
CA LEU A 37 -12.53 0.48 -10.26
C LEU A 37 -12.50 1.41 -9.04
N VAL A 38 -11.33 1.55 -8.39
CA VAL A 38 -11.13 2.48 -7.26
C VAL A 38 -11.42 3.92 -7.68
N ALA A 39 -10.96 4.35 -8.85
CA ALA A 39 -11.22 5.69 -9.38
C ALA A 39 -12.72 5.97 -9.65
N THR A 40 -13.51 4.91 -9.84
CA THR A 40 -14.98 4.98 -10.00
C THR A 40 -15.73 4.60 -8.72
N GLU A 41 -15.05 4.57 -7.57
CA GLU A 41 -15.61 4.26 -6.25
C GLU A 41 -16.24 2.85 -6.13
N GLN A 42 -15.88 1.93 -7.03
CA GLN A 42 -16.34 0.54 -7.01
C GLN A 42 -15.46 -0.34 -6.11
N ILE A 43 -15.33 0.03 -4.83
CA ILE A 43 -14.35 -0.54 -3.91
C ILE A 43 -14.58 -2.03 -3.63
N ASP A 44 -15.82 -2.47 -3.50
CA ASP A 44 -16.15 -3.88 -3.25
C ASP A 44 -15.70 -4.77 -4.42
N LEU A 45 -15.94 -4.31 -5.66
CA LEU A 45 -15.52 -5.04 -6.86
C LEU A 45 -14.00 -4.99 -7.04
N ALA A 46 -13.37 -3.85 -6.72
CA ALA A 46 -11.93 -3.71 -6.74
C ALA A 46 -11.26 -4.69 -5.77
N SER A 47 -11.81 -4.81 -4.55
CA SER A 47 -11.33 -5.74 -3.52
C SER A 47 -11.52 -7.19 -3.95
N ALA A 48 -12.70 -7.56 -4.45
CA ALA A 48 -12.96 -8.92 -4.92
C ALA A 48 -12.06 -9.32 -6.12
N LEU A 49 -11.75 -8.36 -7.00
CA LEU A 49 -10.78 -8.57 -8.07
C LEU A 49 -9.35 -8.68 -7.54
N GLY A 50 -9.00 -7.89 -6.52
CA GLY A 50 -7.73 -7.97 -5.79
C GLY A 50 -7.48 -9.35 -5.19
N ASP A 51 -8.45 -9.88 -4.44
CA ASP A 51 -8.42 -11.22 -3.82
C ASP A 51 -8.24 -12.32 -4.88
N ALA A 52 -9.00 -12.22 -5.97
CA ALA A 52 -8.87 -13.14 -7.09
C ALA A 52 -7.49 -13.05 -7.75
N GLY A 53 -6.96 -11.83 -7.92
CA GLY A 53 -5.61 -11.57 -8.43
C GLY A 53 -4.53 -12.19 -7.55
N MET A 54 -4.62 -12.01 -6.23
CA MET A 54 -3.70 -12.60 -5.23
C MET A 54 -3.74 -14.13 -5.25
N SER A 55 -4.92 -14.75 -5.38
CA SER A 55 -5.03 -16.21 -5.50
C SER A 55 -4.35 -16.77 -6.76
N ILE A 56 -4.32 -16.00 -7.85
CA ILE A 56 -3.74 -16.44 -9.14
C ILE A 56 -2.24 -16.11 -9.20
N TYR A 57 -1.83 -14.96 -8.67
CA TYR A 57 -0.48 -14.40 -8.78
C TYR A 57 0.03 -13.89 -7.41
N PRO A 58 0.21 -14.76 -6.40
CA PRO A 58 0.44 -14.35 -5.00
C PRO A 58 1.72 -13.54 -4.79
N HIS A 59 2.78 -13.80 -5.57
CA HIS A 59 4.08 -13.13 -5.44
C HIS A 59 4.34 -12.14 -6.58
N SER A 60 3.30 -11.63 -7.23
CA SER A 60 3.45 -10.63 -8.27
C SER A 60 3.60 -9.25 -7.64
N GLU A 61 4.65 -8.49 -8.02
CA GLU A 61 4.82 -7.11 -7.57
C GLU A 61 3.57 -6.26 -7.83
N ASP A 62 2.96 -6.39 -9.01
CA ASP A 62 1.71 -5.68 -9.35
C ASP A 62 0.57 -6.00 -8.38
N MET A 63 0.44 -7.25 -7.94
CA MET A 63 -0.65 -7.69 -7.05
C MET A 63 -0.39 -7.28 -5.62
N LEU A 64 0.82 -7.46 -5.12
CA LEU A 64 1.22 -7.01 -3.78
C LEU A 64 1.08 -5.47 -3.67
N ALA A 65 1.54 -4.73 -4.68
CA ALA A 65 1.43 -3.28 -4.70
C ALA A 65 -0.04 -2.82 -4.67
N ILE A 66 -0.89 -3.32 -5.58
CA ILE A 66 -2.26 -2.81 -5.65
C ILE A 66 -3.14 -3.29 -4.48
N ASN A 67 -2.96 -4.51 -3.99
CA ASN A 67 -3.71 -5.01 -2.84
C ASN A 67 -3.28 -4.30 -1.56
N SER A 68 -2.00 -3.95 -1.39
CA SER A 68 -1.59 -3.13 -0.24
C SER A 68 -2.28 -1.76 -0.23
N LEU A 69 -2.45 -1.15 -1.40
CA LEU A 69 -3.18 0.11 -1.54
C LEU A 69 -4.70 -0.07 -1.32
N LEU A 70 -5.29 -1.19 -1.76
CA LEU A 70 -6.69 -1.50 -1.45
C LEU A 70 -6.90 -1.69 0.06
N ALA A 71 -6.01 -2.42 0.72
CA ALA A 71 -6.03 -2.58 2.17
C ALA A 71 -5.93 -1.22 2.88
N MET A 72 -5.10 -0.30 2.39
CA MET A 72 -5.05 1.08 2.87
C MET A 72 -6.38 1.82 2.68
N VAL A 73 -7.03 1.70 1.52
CA VAL A 73 -8.36 2.29 1.26
C VAL A 73 -9.41 1.71 2.22
N ASN A 74 -9.36 0.40 2.46
CA ASN A 74 -10.25 -0.33 3.35
C ASN A 74 -9.89 -0.19 4.83
N GLN A 75 -8.91 0.65 5.18
CA GLN A 75 -8.43 0.84 6.55
C GLN A 75 -7.94 -0.44 7.25
N SER A 76 -7.55 -1.44 6.45
CA SER A 76 -6.99 -2.71 6.91
C SER A 76 -5.48 -2.55 7.05
N TRP A 77 -5.07 -1.73 8.03
CA TRP A 77 -3.69 -1.24 8.16
C TRP A 77 -2.66 -2.36 8.33
N GLN A 78 -2.97 -3.35 9.15
CA GLN A 78 -2.09 -4.50 9.38
C GLN A 78 -1.86 -5.30 8.08
N GLU A 79 -2.93 -5.55 7.32
CA GLU A 79 -2.84 -6.24 6.03
C GLU A 79 -2.02 -5.42 5.01
N ALA A 80 -2.22 -4.11 4.98
CA ALA A 80 -1.43 -3.22 4.13
C ALA A 80 0.08 -3.32 4.46
N VAL A 81 0.43 -3.33 5.75
CA VAL A 81 1.82 -3.49 6.20
C VAL A 81 2.39 -4.85 5.76
N GLU A 82 1.64 -5.93 5.94
CA GLU A 82 2.07 -7.30 5.55
C GLU A 82 2.33 -7.42 4.05
N LEU A 83 1.41 -6.90 3.22
CA LEU A 83 1.56 -6.90 1.76
C LEU A 83 2.73 -6.01 1.30
N MET A 84 2.96 -4.88 1.97
CA MET A 84 4.10 -4.00 1.66
C MET A 84 5.44 -4.61 2.07
N ASP A 85 5.49 -5.35 3.18
CA ASP A 85 6.69 -6.10 3.56
C ASP A 85 7.06 -7.13 2.50
N GLU A 86 6.11 -7.94 2.06
CA GLU A 86 6.34 -8.92 1.00
C GLU A 86 6.79 -8.25 -0.30
N LEU A 87 6.16 -7.13 -0.66
CA LEU A 87 6.57 -6.33 -1.83
C LEU A 87 8.02 -5.83 -1.71
N MET A 88 8.39 -5.29 -0.55
CA MET A 88 9.74 -4.79 -0.31
C MET A 88 10.79 -5.91 -0.30
N GLU A 89 10.45 -7.10 0.20
CA GLU A 89 11.31 -8.28 0.13
C GLU A 89 11.50 -8.81 -1.30
N LEU A 90 10.47 -8.66 -2.15
CA LEU A 90 10.57 -8.99 -3.56
C LEU A 90 11.45 -7.97 -4.33
N GLN A 91 11.27 -6.69 -4.05
CA GLN A 91 11.94 -5.59 -4.74
C GLN A 91 13.38 -5.33 -4.26
N LYS A 92 13.70 -5.55 -2.98
CA LYS A 92 15.04 -5.41 -2.39
C LYS A 92 15.71 -4.07 -2.71
N ASP A 93 16.81 -4.09 -3.47
CA ASP A 93 17.61 -2.92 -3.84
C ASP A 93 16.94 -2.08 -4.94
N THR A 94 15.89 -2.60 -5.59
CA THR A 94 15.10 -1.89 -6.60
C THR A 94 13.78 -1.38 -6.07
N THR A 95 13.54 -1.40 -4.75
CA THR A 95 12.33 -0.84 -4.14
C THR A 95 12.20 0.65 -4.50
N PRO A 96 11.14 1.06 -5.23
CA PRO A 96 10.99 2.44 -5.66
C PRO A 96 10.64 3.35 -4.48
N PRO A 97 10.91 4.67 -4.60
CA PRO A 97 10.64 5.64 -3.52
C PRO A 97 9.18 5.59 -3.04
N PHE A 98 8.23 5.39 -3.96
CA PHE A 98 6.81 5.34 -3.64
C PHE A 98 6.45 4.20 -2.68
N THR A 99 7.08 3.02 -2.81
CA THR A 99 6.86 1.89 -1.88
C THR A 99 7.29 2.27 -0.46
N PHE A 100 8.42 2.96 -0.29
CA PHE A 100 8.82 3.47 1.02
C PHE A 100 7.81 4.46 1.60
N VAL A 101 7.30 5.40 0.79
CA VAL A 101 6.31 6.38 1.26
C VAL A 101 5.03 5.67 1.72
N MET A 102 4.53 4.71 0.94
CA MET A 102 3.33 3.97 1.31
C MET A 102 3.52 3.11 2.55
N MET A 103 4.68 2.45 2.71
CA MET A 103 5.00 1.67 3.91
C MET A 103 5.05 2.55 5.15
N VAL A 104 5.66 3.74 5.07
CA VAL A 104 5.67 4.70 6.18
C VAL A 104 4.25 5.12 6.56
N ARG A 105 3.38 5.38 5.58
CA ARG A 105 1.97 5.71 5.85
C ARG A 105 1.21 4.56 6.48
N ALA A 106 1.37 3.34 5.96
CA ALA A 106 0.74 2.14 6.50
C ALA A 106 1.14 1.93 7.97
N LEU A 107 2.44 2.01 8.28
CA LEU A 107 2.97 1.89 9.65
C LEU A 107 2.44 2.98 10.58
N ARG A 108 2.34 4.23 10.12
CA ARG A 108 1.74 5.32 10.91
C ARG A 108 0.27 5.04 11.22
N CYS A 109 -0.50 4.61 10.23
CA CYS A 109 -1.90 4.21 10.42
C CYS A 109 -2.04 2.98 11.32
N ASN A 110 -1.08 2.06 11.29
CA ASN A 110 -1.01 0.88 12.16
C ASN A 110 -0.41 1.16 13.55
N LEU A 111 -0.10 2.42 13.87
CA LEU A 111 0.47 2.86 15.15
C LEU A 111 1.87 2.28 15.45
N GLU A 112 2.70 2.10 14.42
CA GLU A 112 4.10 1.64 14.50
C GLU A 112 5.12 2.75 14.15
N PRO A 113 5.17 3.89 14.86
CA PRO A 113 5.97 5.06 14.47
C PRO A 113 7.49 4.80 14.50
N ALA A 114 7.97 3.93 15.39
CA ALA A 114 9.40 3.59 15.47
C ALA A 114 9.87 2.90 14.19
N ARG A 115 9.10 1.92 13.70
CA ARG A 115 9.37 1.23 12.45
C ARG A 115 9.19 2.14 11.25
N ALA A 116 8.19 3.02 11.27
CA ALA A 116 8.00 4.03 10.23
C ALA A 116 9.24 4.93 10.09
N LEU A 117 9.86 5.31 11.21
CA LEU A 117 11.08 6.11 11.24
C LEU A 117 12.30 5.36 10.69
N GLU A 118 12.40 4.06 10.92
CA GLU A 118 13.43 3.21 10.31
C GLU A 118 13.26 3.13 8.78
N VAL A 119 12.04 2.88 8.32
CA VAL A 119 11.72 2.77 6.89
C VAL A 119 11.98 4.09 6.17
N VAL A 120 11.56 5.25 6.72
CA VAL A 120 11.80 6.54 6.07
C VAL A 120 13.29 6.89 6.01
N ARG A 121 14.08 6.51 7.03
CA ARG A 121 15.53 6.69 7.02
C ARG A 121 16.20 5.83 5.96
N ARG A 122 15.80 4.55 5.82
CA ARG A 122 16.26 3.68 4.74
C ARG A 122 15.90 4.25 3.37
N GLY A 123 14.66 4.70 3.19
CA GLY A 123 14.20 5.31 1.95
C GLY A 123 15.01 6.56 1.58
N LEU A 124 15.26 7.46 2.53
CA LEU A 124 16.06 8.67 2.31
C LEU A 124 17.56 8.40 2.12
N ALA A 125 18.09 7.28 2.61
CA ALA A 125 19.45 6.88 2.30
C ALA A 125 19.62 6.50 0.83
N LEU A 126 18.61 5.88 0.22
CA LEU A 126 18.58 5.51 -1.20
C LEU A 126 18.13 6.68 -2.09
N TYR A 127 17.20 7.50 -1.60
CA TYR A 127 16.58 8.59 -2.35
C TYR A 127 16.59 9.91 -1.55
N PRO A 128 17.76 10.55 -1.37
CA PRO A 128 17.91 11.69 -0.45
C PRO A 128 17.07 12.93 -0.80
N ALA A 129 16.66 13.07 -2.06
CA ALA A 129 15.91 14.22 -2.57
C ALA A 129 14.41 13.91 -2.82
N GLN A 130 13.91 12.75 -2.39
CA GLN A 130 12.50 12.42 -2.56
C GLN A 130 11.64 13.24 -1.60
N LEU A 131 10.86 14.17 -2.15
CA LEU A 131 10.09 15.15 -1.38
C LEU A 131 9.10 14.51 -0.40
N GLU A 132 8.38 13.48 -0.83
CA GLU A 132 7.39 12.79 0.00
C GLU A 132 8.05 12.09 1.20
N LEU A 133 9.22 11.46 1.01
CA LEU A 133 9.95 10.84 2.13
C LEU A 133 10.50 11.89 3.11
N MET A 134 10.96 13.03 2.61
CA MET A 134 11.37 14.14 3.47
C MET A 134 10.20 14.68 4.29
N ALA A 135 9.01 14.81 3.68
CA ALA A 135 7.80 15.25 4.35
C ALA A 135 7.32 14.24 5.41
N GLU A 136 7.32 12.94 5.10
CA GLU A 136 6.96 11.90 6.08
C GLU A 136 7.94 11.88 7.26
N LYS A 137 9.25 12.05 7.01
CA LYS A 137 10.25 12.12 8.09
C LYS A 137 9.98 13.30 9.01
N LEU A 138 9.73 14.49 8.45
CA LEU A 138 9.43 15.68 9.25
C LEU A 138 8.20 15.45 10.15
N ALA A 139 7.13 14.88 9.59
CA ALA A 139 5.92 14.58 10.36
C ALA A 139 6.15 13.56 11.49
N LEU A 140 7.06 12.60 11.30
CA LEU A 140 7.44 11.62 12.31
C LEU A 140 8.32 12.23 13.42
N ASP A 141 9.27 13.10 13.05
CA ASP A 141 10.13 13.80 14.01
C ASP A 141 9.27 14.72 14.91
N ASP A 142 8.35 15.51 14.34
CA ASP A 142 7.41 16.36 15.09
C ASP A 142 6.57 15.55 16.10
N PHE A 143 6.08 14.37 15.69
CA PHE A 143 5.33 13.47 16.57
C PHE A 143 6.19 12.96 17.73
N SER A 144 7.42 12.54 17.45
CA SER A 144 8.36 12.07 18.48
C SER A 144 8.67 13.16 19.51
N GLU A 145 8.88 14.40 19.07
CA GLU A 145 9.15 15.54 19.96
C GLU A 145 7.95 15.86 20.86
N SER A 146 6.73 15.77 20.32
CA SER A 146 5.49 16.00 21.09
C SER A 146 5.23 14.95 22.17
N MET A 147 5.73 13.72 21.97
CA MET A 147 5.57 12.60 22.89
C MET A 147 6.65 12.56 23.97
N MET A 148 7.73 13.34 23.85
CA MET A 148 8.68 13.54 24.94
C MET A 148 8.07 14.55 25.94
N PRO A 149 7.77 14.16 27.20
CA PRO A 149 7.36 15.13 28.20
C PRO A 149 8.47 16.17 28.40
N MET A 150 8.11 17.43 28.66
CA MET A 150 9.03 18.53 29.03
C MET A 150 9.83 18.18 30.31
N ALA A 151 10.77 17.26 30.23
CA ALA A 151 11.59 16.79 31.35
C ALA A 151 12.89 17.60 31.50
N SER A 152 12.94 18.83 30.98
CA SER A 152 14.14 19.69 31.10
C SER A 152 13.86 21.16 31.45
N ALA A 153 12.63 21.54 31.77
CA ALA A 153 12.32 22.89 32.27
C ALA A 153 12.24 22.92 33.80
N GLY A 154 13.33 22.54 34.49
CA GLY A 154 13.29 22.45 35.94
C GLY A 154 14.61 22.14 36.64
N GLN A 155 15.72 22.75 36.22
CA GLN A 155 16.90 22.87 37.09
C GLN A 155 17.86 23.93 36.54
N LYS A 156 17.66 25.18 37.00
CA LYS A 156 18.75 26.15 37.11
C LYS A 156 18.75 26.64 38.56
N HIS A 157 19.93 26.53 39.17
CA HIS A 157 20.26 26.87 40.56
C HIS A 157 19.89 28.28 40.96
#